data_AF-A0A6P4A2N0-F1
#
_entry.id   AF-A0A6P4A2N0-F1
#
_cell.length_a   1.000
_cell.length_b   1.000
_cell.length_c   1.000
_cell.angle_alpha   90.00
_cell.angle_beta   90.00
_cell.angle_gamma   90.00
#
_symmetry.space_group_name_H-M   'P 1'
#
loop_
_entity.id
_entity.type
_entity.pdbx_description
1 polymer ?
#
loop_
_entity_poly.entity_id
_entity_poly.type
_entity_poly.pdbx_seq_one_letter_code
_entity_poly.pdbx_strand_id
1 'polypeptide(L)'
;MGLTLEDLRSALTQANVSAPKGSLNGKTQSYSIGTNDQLTSAAEYRDTIISYRNGAPVRLSDVANVVDGVENDQLAAWADGKPAVLLEVRRQPGANIVQTVERVRALLPQLQGVLPADVHLEIFSDRTETIRASVHEVQFTLILTIGLVVAVIFLFLRRLWATIIPSVAVPLSLAGTFAVMAFAGMSLDNLSLMALVVATGFVVDDAIVMIENIVRYIEQGKSGKEAAEIGARQIGFTVLSLTVSLVAVFLPLLLMPGVTGRLFHEFAWVLSIAVTLSMLISLTLTPMMCAYLLKPDELPEGEDAHERSAAAGRQNLWSRTVGLYERSLDWVLAHQPITLAVAGAALLLTVVLYLLIPKGLLPDQDTGMITAVVQADQNVAFPQMEQRTKAVAEALRKDPDVTGVSAFIGAGSMNPTLNQGQLSIVLKERGERDGMDVILPRLQHAVRDIPGIALYLKPVQDVTLDTRVAATDYQFVLSDVQADEVATHATRILYQTSTI
;
A
#
# COMPACT_ATOMS: atom_id res chain seq x y z
N MET A 1 -49.82 -37.42 2.55
CA MET A 1 -49.60 -36.75 1.25
C MET A 1 -48.54 -37.46 0.39
N GLY A 2 -47.51 -38.12 0.95
CA GLY A 2 -46.55 -38.92 0.17
C GLY A 2 -45.80 -38.12 -0.91
N LEU A 3 -45.62 -36.82 -0.67
CA LEU A 3 -44.90 -35.90 -1.55
C LEU A 3 -43.46 -35.77 -1.05
N THR A 4 -42.54 -35.67 -1.99
CA THR A 4 -41.11 -35.44 -1.75
C THR A 4 -40.74 -34.00 -2.10
N LEU A 5 -39.58 -33.54 -1.63
CA LEU A 5 -39.04 -32.22 -2.02
C LEU A 5 -38.83 -32.13 -3.55
N GLU A 6 -38.56 -33.24 -4.21
CA GLU A 6 -38.38 -33.31 -5.65
C GLU A 6 -39.70 -33.10 -6.41
N ASP A 7 -40.82 -33.58 -5.86
CA ASP A 7 -42.15 -33.31 -6.42
C ASP A 7 -42.48 -31.80 -6.35
N LEU A 8 -42.15 -31.15 -5.22
CA LEU A 8 -42.32 -29.71 -5.06
C LEU A 8 -41.42 -28.93 -6.05
N ARG A 9 -40.14 -29.28 -6.13
CA ARG A 9 -39.18 -28.64 -7.05
C ARG A 9 -39.65 -28.74 -8.50
N SER A 10 -40.09 -29.94 -8.92
CA SER A 10 -40.57 -30.19 -10.28
C SER A 10 -41.84 -29.41 -10.60
N ALA A 11 -42.82 -29.39 -9.69
CA ALA A 11 -44.05 -28.63 -9.84
C ALA A 11 -43.79 -27.12 -9.94
N LEU A 12 -42.92 -26.57 -9.08
CA LEU A 12 -42.54 -25.15 -9.11
C LEU A 12 -41.80 -24.78 -10.41
N THR A 13 -40.92 -25.64 -10.89
CA THR A 13 -40.18 -25.42 -12.14
C THR A 13 -41.12 -25.41 -13.35
N GLN A 14 -42.17 -26.24 -13.34
CA GLN A 14 -43.18 -26.28 -14.41
C GLN A 14 -44.18 -25.12 -14.33
N ALA A 15 -44.45 -24.61 -13.12
CA ALA A 15 -45.36 -23.51 -12.91
C ALA A 15 -44.75 -22.14 -13.28
N ASN A 16 -43.43 -21.96 -13.11
CA ASN A 16 -42.74 -20.70 -13.38
C ASN A 16 -41.88 -20.77 -14.66
N VAL A 17 -42.52 -20.84 -15.84
CA VAL A 17 -41.84 -21.05 -17.13
C VAL A 17 -41.94 -19.81 -18.03
N SER A 18 -40.79 -19.30 -18.49
CA SER A 18 -40.72 -18.30 -19.56
C SER A 18 -40.45 -18.97 -20.91
N ALA A 19 -41.51 -19.45 -21.57
CA ALA A 19 -41.42 -20.11 -22.88
C ALA A 19 -42.05 -19.26 -24.00
N PRO A 20 -41.46 -19.24 -25.21
CA PRO A 20 -42.02 -18.51 -26.35
C PRO A 20 -43.38 -19.10 -26.74
N LYS A 21 -44.34 -18.24 -27.06
CA LYS A 21 -45.72 -18.63 -27.42
C LYS A 21 -45.98 -18.58 -28.92
N GLY A 22 -44.96 -18.21 -29.69
CA GLY A 22 -45.01 -18.13 -31.15
C GLY A 22 -45.62 -16.83 -31.66
N SER A 23 -45.87 -16.80 -32.97
CA SER A 23 -46.49 -15.67 -33.65
C SER A 23 -47.62 -16.14 -34.56
N LEU A 24 -48.63 -15.30 -34.70
CA LEU A 24 -49.72 -15.45 -35.65
C LEU A 24 -49.35 -14.69 -36.92
N ASN A 25 -48.99 -15.41 -37.97
CA ASN A 25 -48.63 -14.84 -39.26
C ASN A 25 -49.87 -14.76 -40.17
N GLY A 26 -50.42 -13.55 -40.33
CA GLY A 26 -51.49 -13.26 -41.31
C GLY A 26 -50.93 -12.89 -42.69
N LYS A 27 -51.83 -12.72 -43.67
CA LYS A 27 -51.46 -12.39 -45.07
C LYS A 27 -50.81 -11.01 -45.23
N THR A 28 -51.09 -10.07 -44.34
CA THR A 28 -50.63 -8.67 -44.41
C THR A 28 -49.92 -8.19 -43.14
N GLN A 29 -49.96 -8.97 -42.05
CA GLN A 29 -49.41 -8.58 -40.75
C GLN A 29 -49.11 -9.82 -39.90
N SER A 30 -48.05 -9.75 -39.09
CA SER A 30 -47.65 -10.79 -38.13
C SER A 30 -47.76 -10.24 -36.70
N TYR A 31 -48.35 -11.02 -35.80
CA TYR A 31 -48.50 -10.68 -34.39
C TYR A 31 -47.71 -11.67 -33.53
N SER A 32 -46.85 -11.19 -32.65
CA SER A 32 -46.21 -12.06 -31.64
C SER A 32 -47.15 -12.27 -30.46
N ILE A 33 -47.30 -13.51 -30.00
CA ILE A 33 -48.05 -13.82 -28.79
C ILE A 33 -47.11 -13.63 -27.60
N GLY A 34 -47.35 -12.60 -26.79
CA GLY A 34 -46.64 -12.37 -25.53
C GLY A 34 -47.56 -12.69 -24.35
N THR A 35 -47.38 -13.85 -23.71
CA THR A 35 -47.86 -14.08 -22.35
C THR A 35 -46.66 -14.41 -21.47
N ASN A 36 -46.76 -14.07 -20.19
CA ASN A 36 -45.76 -14.39 -19.19
C ASN A 36 -46.42 -15.30 -18.15
N ASP A 37 -45.97 -16.55 -18.08
CA ASP A 37 -46.47 -17.51 -17.10
C ASP A 37 -45.58 -17.50 -15.84
N GLN A 38 -44.62 -16.56 -15.74
CA GLN A 38 -43.75 -16.45 -14.57
C GLN A 38 -44.50 -15.90 -13.35
N LEU A 39 -44.20 -16.50 -12.21
CA LEU A 39 -44.75 -16.11 -10.91
C LEU A 39 -43.75 -15.19 -10.22
N THR A 40 -44.17 -13.98 -9.85
CA THR A 40 -43.28 -12.91 -9.37
C THR A 40 -43.44 -12.57 -7.89
N SER A 41 -44.50 -13.06 -7.25
CA SER A 41 -44.79 -12.81 -5.83
C SER A 41 -45.09 -14.10 -5.09
N ALA A 42 -44.79 -14.16 -3.79
CA ALA A 42 -45.13 -15.30 -2.94
C ALA A 42 -46.64 -15.63 -2.98
N ALA A 43 -47.49 -14.60 -3.11
CA ALA A 43 -48.94 -14.78 -3.22
C ALA A 43 -49.34 -15.63 -4.44
N GLU A 44 -48.70 -15.41 -5.59
CA GLU A 44 -48.94 -16.19 -6.81
C GLU A 44 -48.50 -17.66 -6.66
N TYR A 45 -47.41 -17.90 -5.93
CA TYR A 45 -46.94 -19.26 -5.66
C TYR A 45 -47.86 -20.06 -4.73
N ARG A 46 -48.56 -19.42 -3.78
CA ARG A 46 -49.41 -20.10 -2.77
C ARG A 46 -50.50 -20.99 -3.39
N ASP A 47 -51.05 -20.56 -4.51
CA ASP A 47 -52.14 -21.24 -5.21
C ASP A 47 -51.67 -22.24 -6.27
N THR A 48 -50.35 -22.39 -6.44
CA THR A 48 -49.76 -23.35 -7.38
C THR A 48 -50.13 -24.77 -6.95
N ILE A 49 -50.69 -25.54 -7.89
CA ILE A 49 -51.06 -26.93 -7.66
C ILE A 49 -49.81 -27.80 -7.78
N ILE A 50 -49.46 -28.48 -6.69
CA ILE A 50 -48.27 -29.34 -6.61
C ILE A 50 -48.58 -30.78 -7.02
N SER A 51 -49.78 -31.27 -6.68
CA SER A 51 -50.20 -32.63 -7.01
C SER A 51 -51.72 -32.77 -6.93
N TYR A 52 -52.27 -33.85 -7.48
CA TYR A 52 -53.66 -34.27 -7.26
C TYR A 52 -53.68 -35.58 -6.44
N ARG A 53 -54.45 -35.61 -5.36
CA ARG A 53 -54.64 -36.79 -4.51
C ARG A 53 -56.13 -37.05 -4.32
N ASN A 54 -56.59 -38.26 -4.66
CA ASN A 54 -58.00 -38.66 -4.54
C ASN A 54 -58.99 -37.69 -5.20
N GLY A 55 -58.61 -37.09 -6.34
CA GLY A 55 -59.43 -36.13 -7.07
C GLY A 55 -59.41 -34.69 -6.52
N ALA A 56 -58.70 -34.41 -5.42
CA ALA A 56 -58.52 -33.07 -4.88
C ALA A 56 -57.13 -32.51 -5.23
N PRO A 57 -57.02 -31.22 -5.64
CA PRO A 57 -55.73 -30.56 -5.83
C PRO A 57 -55.08 -30.27 -4.47
N VAL A 58 -53.78 -30.51 -4.37
CA VAL A 58 -52.92 -30.10 -3.26
C VAL A 58 -52.14 -28.87 -3.71
N ARG A 59 -52.32 -27.75 -3.01
CA ARG A 59 -51.65 -26.47 -3.30
C ARG A 59 -50.33 -26.38 -2.55
N LEU A 60 -49.45 -25.47 -2.97
CA LEU A 60 -48.20 -25.20 -2.28
C LEU A 60 -48.44 -24.74 -0.83
N SER A 61 -49.47 -23.93 -0.61
CA SER A 61 -49.89 -23.47 0.72
C SER A 61 -50.34 -24.60 1.67
N ASP A 62 -50.73 -25.77 1.15
CA ASP A 62 -51.10 -26.93 1.97
C ASP A 62 -49.87 -27.66 2.54
N VAL A 63 -48.68 -27.43 1.98
CA VAL A 63 -47.46 -28.19 2.29
C VAL A 63 -46.24 -27.33 2.63
N ALA A 64 -46.30 -26.02 2.39
CA ALA A 64 -45.21 -25.07 2.63
C ALA A 64 -45.74 -23.69 3.04
N ASN A 65 -44.93 -22.98 3.83
CA ASN A 65 -45.15 -21.55 4.07
C ASN A 65 -44.47 -20.75 2.96
N VAL A 66 -45.22 -19.87 2.29
CA VAL A 66 -44.76 -19.11 1.13
C VAL A 66 -44.77 -17.64 1.49
N VAL A 67 -43.57 -17.07 1.62
CA VAL A 67 -43.34 -15.69 2.06
C VAL A 67 -42.40 -15.00 1.10
N ASP A 68 -42.61 -13.71 0.88
CA ASP A 68 -41.63 -12.86 0.21
C ASP A 68 -40.49 -12.59 1.19
N GLY A 69 -39.27 -12.94 0.79
CA GLY A 69 -38.09 -12.86 1.64
C GLY A 69 -36.82 -12.64 0.84
N VAL A 70 -35.73 -12.44 1.55
CA VAL A 70 -34.38 -12.38 0.96
C VAL A 70 -33.86 -13.79 0.70
N GLU A 71 -32.90 -13.93 -0.21
CA GLU A 71 -32.27 -15.22 -0.52
C GLU A 71 -31.58 -15.84 0.71
N ASN A 72 -30.99 -15.00 1.56
CA ASN A 72 -30.33 -15.42 2.80
C ASN A 72 -30.70 -14.46 3.93
N ASP A 73 -31.51 -14.93 4.87
CA ASP A 73 -31.96 -14.21 6.07
C ASP A 73 -30.97 -14.30 7.24
N GLN A 74 -29.86 -15.03 7.05
CA GLN A 74 -28.76 -15.17 7.99
C GLN A 74 -27.56 -14.30 7.61
N LEU A 75 -27.82 -13.18 6.93
CA LEU A 75 -26.85 -12.12 6.67
C LEU A 75 -27.37 -10.82 7.28
N ALA A 76 -26.52 -10.13 8.02
CA ALA A 76 -26.87 -8.83 8.56
C ALA A 76 -25.64 -7.93 8.68
N ALA A 77 -25.87 -6.64 8.44
CA ALA A 77 -24.84 -5.62 8.53
C ALA A 77 -25.36 -4.35 9.21
N TRP A 78 -24.44 -3.66 9.88
CA TRP A 78 -24.71 -2.41 10.57
C TRP A 78 -23.58 -1.42 10.33
N ALA A 79 -23.93 -0.14 10.30
CA ALA A 79 -23.00 0.98 10.37
C ALA A 79 -23.44 1.86 11.55
N ASP A 80 -22.54 2.07 12.51
CA ASP A 80 -22.77 2.88 13.71
C ASP A 80 -24.03 2.51 14.49
N GLY A 81 -24.31 1.20 14.57
CA GLY A 81 -25.46 0.63 15.28
C GLY A 81 -26.79 0.70 14.51
N LYS A 82 -26.81 1.25 13.29
CA LYS A 82 -27.99 1.28 12.41
C LYS A 82 -27.89 0.17 11.36
N PRO A 83 -28.99 -0.53 11.01
CA PRO A 83 -29.00 -1.47 9.89
C PRO A 83 -28.51 -0.79 8.62
N ALA A 84 -27.59 -1.42 7.90
CA ALA A 84 -26.97 -0.84 6.72
C ALA A 84 -26.71 -1.89 5.64
N VAL A 85 -26.58 -1.44 4.40
CA VAL A 85 -26.02 -2.25 3.30
C VAL A 85 -24.62 -1.74 3.03
N LEU A 86 -23.62 -2.58 3.27
CA LEU A 86 -22.21 -2.22 3.09
C LEU A 86 -21.78 -2.54 1.66
N LEU A 87 -21.37 -1.51 0.91
CA LEU A 87 -20.83 -1.67 -0.44
C LEU A 87 -19.31 -1.49 -0.41
N GLU A 88 -18.57 -2.59 -0.47
CA GLU A 88 -17.11 -2.55 -0.59
C GLU A 88 -16.71 -2.39 -2.06
N VAL A 89 -16.08 -1.25 -2.40
CA VAL A 89 -15.58 -0.99 -3.75
C VAL A 89 -14.09 -1.29 -3.81
N ARG A 90 -13.72 -2.29 -4.63
CA ARG A 90 -12.31 -2.64 -4.88
C ARG A 90 -11.89 -2.18 -6.27
N ARG A 91 -10.66 -1.66 -6.38
CA ARG A 91 -10.10 -1.31 -7.68
C ARG A 91 -9.86 -2.57 -8.52
N GLN A 92 -10.00 -2.42 -9.84
CA GLN A 92 -9.55 -3.44 -10.78
C GLN A 92 -8.00 -3.44 -10.87
N PRO A 93 -7.38 -4.57 -11.27
CA PRO A 93 -5.95 -4.61 -11.56
C PRO A 93 -5.56 -3.51 -12.57
N GLY A 94 -4.48 -2.77 -12.29
CA GLY A 94 -4.00 -1.66 -13.13
C GLY A 94 -4.82 -0.36 -13.07
N ALA A 95 -5.96 -0.31 -12.37
CA ALA A 95 -6.74 0.91 -12.23
C ALA A 95 -6.14 1.87 -11.20
N ASN A 96 -6.22 3.17 -11.48
CA ASN A 96 -5.79 4.23 -10.57
C ASN A 96 -6.84 4.43 -9.46
N ILE A 97 -6.44 4.18 -8.20
CA ILE A 97 -7.34 4.24 -7.03
C ILE A 97 -7.95 5.63 -6.87
N VAL A 98 -7.13 6.68 -6.97
CA VAL A 98 -7.56 8.07 -6.76
C VAL A 98 -8.61 8.48 -7.80
N GLN A 99 -8.35 8.20 -9.08
CA GLN A 99 -9.28 8.49 -10.16
C GLN A 99 -10.56 7.65 -10.04
N THR A 100 -10.47 6.39 -9.62
CA THR A 100 -11.65 5.55 -9.39
C THR A 100 -12.54 6.14 -8.30
N VAL A 101 -11.98 6.56 -7.16
CA VAL A 101 -12.74 7.17 -6.08
C VAL A 101 -13.34 8.52 -6.49
N GLU A 102 -12.63 9.34 -7.25
CA GLU A 102 -13.17 10.60 -7.80
C GLU A 102 -14.39 10.35 -8.70
N ARG A 103 -14.34 9.31 -9.57
CA ARG A 103 -15.49 8.91 -10.39
C ARG A 103 -16.65 8.39 -9.56
N VAL A 104 -16.38 7.60 -8.52
CA VAL A 104 -17.42 7.14 -7.59
C VAL A 104 -18.07 8.34 -6.89
N ARG A 105 -17.28 9.27 -6.34
CA ARG A 105 -17.77 10.49 -5.69
C ARG A 105 -18.60 11.36 -6.63
N ALA A 106 -18.23 11.44 -7.92
CA ALA A 106 -19.00 12.18 -8.93
C ALA A 106 -20.37 11.54 -9.24
N LEU A 107 -20.51 10.22 -9.07
CA LEU A 107 -21.78 9.50 -9.28
C LEU A 107 -22.68 9.49 -8.03
N LEU A 108 -22.12 9.67 -6.83
CA LEU A 108 -22.89 9.63 -5.58
C LEU A 108 -24.11 10.57 -5.57
N PRO A 109 -24.03 11.84 -6.01
CA PRO A 109 -25.20 12.72 -6.01
C PRO A 109 -26.33 12.23 -6.93
N GLN A 110 -25.97 11.60 -8.06
CA GLN A 110 -26.96 11.03 -8.99
C GLN A 110 -27.66 9.83 -8.37
N LEU A 111 -26.91 8.96 -7.67
CA LEU A 111 -27.47 7.83 -6.95
C LEU A 111 -28.36 8.29 -5.80
N GLN A 112 -27.91 9.27 -5.01
CA GLN A 112 -28.70 9.88 -3.93
C GLN A 112 -30.03 10.46 -4.43
N GLY A 113 -30.08 10.99 -5.66
CA GLY A 113 -31.31 11.53 -6.25
C GLY A 113 -32.35 10.48 -6.68
N VAL A 114 -31.96 9.22 -6.87
CA VAL A 114 -32.85 8.10 -7.25
C VAL A 114 -33.29 7.29 -6.03
N LEU A 115 -32.56 7.40 -4.93
CA LEU A 115 -32.88 6.69 -3.70
C LEU A 115 -34.15 7.24 -3.03
N PRO A 116 -34.98 6.38 -2.42
CA PRO A 116 -36.07 6.79 -1.56
C PRO A 116 -35.60 7.73 -0.43
N ALA A 117 -36.48 8.60 0.04
CA ALA A 117 -36.14 9.63 1.05
C ALA A 117 -35.68 9.08 2.41
N ASP A 118 -36.02 7.81 2.70
CA ASP A 118 -35.64 7.07 3.90
C ASP A 118 -34.31 6.31 3.77
N VAL A 119 -33.66 6.33 2.59
CA VAL A 119 -32.37 5.70 2.37
C VAL A 119 -31.26 6.74 2.29
N HIS A 120 -30.34 6.71 3.24
CA HIS A 120 -29.16 7.58 3.27
C HIS A 120 -27.93 6.83 2.75
N LEU A 121 -27.23 7.44 1.79
CA LEU A 121 -25.98 6.93 1.22
C LEU A 121 -24.82 7.78 1.69
N GLU A 122 -23.93 7.19 2.49
CA GLU A 122 -22.77 7.86 3.08
C GLU A 122 -21.48 7.07 2.78
N ILE A 123 -20.34 7.78 2.74
CA ILE A 123 -19.03 7.15 2.61
C ILE A 123 -18.55 6.79 4.01
N PHE A 124 -18.46 5.49 4.30
CA PHE A 124 -18.01 5.02 5.61
C PHE A 124 -16.49 5.06 5.77
N SER A 125 -15.73 4.78 4.71
CA SER A 125 -14.27 4.76 4.70
C SER A 125 -13.71 5.07 3.31
N ASP A 126 -12.61 5.82 3.24
CA ASP A 126 -11.91 6.16 2.01
C ASP A 126 -10.39 5.99 2.17
N ARG A 127 -9.83 4.97 1.49
CA ARG A 127 -8.38 4.72 1.52
C ARG A 127 -7.55 5.72 0.71
N THR A 128 -8.16 6.63 -0.05
CA THR A 128 -7.39 7.61 -0.84
C THR A 128 -6.78 8.71 0.01
N GLU A 129 -7.25 8.91 1.24
CA GLU A 129 -6.72 9.94 2.14
C GLU A 129 -5.26 9.64 2.52
N THR A 130 -4.96 8.40 2.93
CA THR A 130 -3.59 7.98 3.26
C THR A 130 -2.66 8.03 2.03
N ILE A 131 -3.18 7.67 0.85
CA ILE A 131 -2.44 7.75 -0.41
C ILE A 131 -2.11 9.21 -0.75
N ARG A 132 -3.08 10.13 -0.68
CA ARG A 132 -2.88 11.55 -0.95
C ARG A 132 -1.91 12.19 0.04
N ALA A 133 -2.05 11.85 1.34
CA ALA A 133 -1.12 12.29 2.38
C ALA A 133 0.30 11.80 2.11
N SER A 134 0.48 10.51 1.76
CA SER A 134 1.79 9.94 1.43
C SER A 134 2.44 10.62 0.23
N VAL A 135 1.66 10.89 -0.83
CA VAL A 135 2.14 11.62 -2.02
C VAL A 135 2.56 13.05 -1.64
N HIS A 136 1.77 13.73 -0.81
CA HIS A 136 2.09 15.08 -0.35
C HIS A 136 3.37 15.11 0.50
N GLU A 137 3.51 14.18 1.43
CA GLU A 137 4.70 14.02 2.27
C GLU A 137 5.96 13.80 1.41
N VAL A 138 5.87 12.94 0.38
CA VAL A 138 6.98 12.70 -0.54
C VAL A 138 7.29 13.95 -1.38
N GLN A 139 6.27 14.66 -1.88
CA GLN A 139 6.48 15.91 -2.62
C GLN A 139 7.20 16.94 -1.74
N PHE A 140 6.76 17.11 -0.50
CA PHE A 140 7.42 17.98 0.47
C PHE A 140 8.85 17.55 0.74
N THR A 141 9.08 16.26 0.99
CA THR A 141 10.40 15.69 1.26
C THR A 141 11.34 15.88 0.07
N LEU A 142 10.90 15.69 -1.17
CA LEU A 142 11.69 15.93 -2.37
C LEU A 142 12.09 17.40 -2.50
N ILE A 143 11.14 18.33 -2.33
CA ILE A 143 11.41 19.77 -2.37
C ILE A 143 12.38 20.17 -1.26
N LEU A 144 12.17 19.67 -0.04
CA LEU A 144 13.04 19.90 1.11
C LEU A 144 14.45 19.36 0.86
N THR A 145 14.57 18.15 0.31
CA THR A 145 15.86 17.52 0.00
C THR A 145 16.61 18.34 -1.06
N ILE A 146 15.94 18.74 -2.15
CA ILE A 146 16.54 19.59 -3.17
C ILE A 146 16.97 20.93 -2.55
N GLY A 147 16.12 21.56 -1.74
CA GLY A 147 16.45 22.80 -1.04
C GLY A 147 17.65 22.66 -0.10
N LEU A 148 17.75 21.56 0.64
CA LEU A 148 18.86 21.29 1.55
C LEU A 148 20.17 21.07 0.78
N VAL A 149 20.12 20.33 -0.33
CA VAL A 149 21.28 20.12 -1.21
C VAL A 149 21.78 21.46 -1.74
N VAL A 150 20.87 22.28 -2.27
CA VAL A 150 21.19 23.62 -2.77
C VAL A 150 21.82 24.48 -1.68
N ALA A 151 21.28 24.43 -0.45
CA ALA A 151 21.82 25.15 0.70
C ALA A 151 23.23 24.68 1.10
N VAL A 152 23.47 23.36 1.11
CA VAL A 152 24.80 22.79 1.42
C VAL A 152 25.81 23.19 0.36
N ILE A 153 25.48 23.07 -0.93
CA ILE A 153 26.37 23.46 -2.03
C ILE A 153 26.66 24.97 -1.97
N PHE A 154 25.64 25.79 -1.69
CA PHE A 154 25.83 27.22 -1.48
C PHE A 154 26.74 27.51 -0.29
N LEU A 155 26.64 26.75 0.81
CA LEU A 155 27.49 26.93 1.98
C LEU A 155 28.98 26.67 1.66
N PHE A 156 29.28 25.63 0.89
CA PHE A 156 30.65 25.25 0.51
C PHE A 156 31.21 26.15 -0.60
N LEU A 157 30.47 26.35 -1.69
CA LEU A 157 30.95 27.10 -2.86
C LEU A 157 30.74 28.61 -2.74
N ARG A 158 29.86 29.06 -1.82
CA ARG A 158 29.52 30.47 -1.54
C ARG A 158 29.17 31.30 -2.78
N ARG A 159 28.69 30.65 -3.85
CA ARG A 159 28.48 31.27 -5.15
C ARG A 159 27.20 30.80 -5.81
N LEU A 160 26.36 31.77 -6.20
CA LEU A 160 25.04 31.53 -6.78
C LEU A 160 25.10 30.70 -8.06
N TRP A 161 26.03 31.00 -8.98
CA TRP A 161 26.11 30.31 -10.26
C TRP A 161 26.50 28.84 -10.15
N ALA A 162 27.41 28.49 -9.23
CA ALA A 162 27.77 27.10 -8.97
C ALA A 162 26.63 26.34 -8.29
N THR A 163 25.81 27.04 -7.51
CA THR A 163 24.63 26.49 -6.82
C THR A 163 23.44 26.27 -7.76
N ILE A 164 23.32 27.05 -8.84
CA ILE A 164 22.24 26.90 -9.84
C ILE A 164 22.37 25.59 -10.62
N ILE A 165 23.58 25.08 -10.85
CA ILE A 165 23.80 23.89 -11.69
C ILE A 165 23.13 22.64 -11.09
N PRO A 166 23.37 22.25 -9.81
CA PRO A 166 22.63 21.19 -9.14
C PRO A 166 21.14 21.48 -9.02
N SER A 167 20.76 22.75 -8.82
CA SER A 167 19.36 23.18 -8.73
C SER A 167 18.57 22.89 -10.01
N VAL A 168 19.24 22.77 -11.16
CA VAL A 168 18.63 22.39 -12.44
C VAL A 168 18.83 20.91 -12.75
N ALA A 169 20.02 20.37 -12.49
CA ALA A 169 20.36 18.98 -12.83
C ALA A 169 19.49 17.98 -12.06
N VAL A 170 19.25 18.20 -10.76
CA VAL A 170 18.50 17.27 -9.90
C VAL A 170 17.01 17.23 -10.27
N PRO A 171 16.28 18.36 -10.39
CA PRO A 171 14.90 18.29 -10.87
C PRO A 171 14.76 17.72 -12.28
N LEU A 172 15.74 17.98 -13.16
CA LEU A 172 15.71 17.48 -14.53
C LEU A 172 15.86 15.96 -14.60
N SER A 173 16.74 15.36 -13.78
CA SER A 173 16.90 13.91 -13.74
C SER A 173 15.66 13.22 -13.17
N LEU A 174 15.04 13.80 -12.14
CA LEU A 174 13.76 13.31 -11.61
C LEU A 174 12.64 13.45 -12.65
N ALA A 175 12.54 14.59 -13.35
CA ALA A 175 11.59 14.79 -14.44
C ALA A 175 11.80 13.80 -15.59
N GLY A 176 13.06 13.54 -15.96
CA GLY A 176 13.42 12.51 -16.92
C GLY A 176 13.01 11.11 -16.44
N THR A 177 13.16 10.82 -15.16
CA THR A 177 12.74 9.55 -14.55
C THR A 177 11.25 9.36 -14.69
N PHE A 178 10.46 10.39 -14.35
CA PHE A 178 9.01 10.37 -14.56
C PHE A 178 8.64 10.16 -16.04
N ALA A 179 9.38 10.77 -16.98
CA ALA A 179 9.15 10.58 -18.40
C ALA A 179 9.38 9.13 -18.85
N VAL A 180 10.46 8.50 -18.38
CA VAL A 180 10.75 7.08 -18.65
C VAL A 180 9.73 6.17 -17.99
N MET A 181 9.35 6.44 -16.74
CA MET A 181 8.30 5.69 -16.03
C MET A 181 6.97 5.75 -16.79
N ALA A 182 6.57 6.94 -17.24
CA ALA A 182 5.35 7.12 -18.02
C ALA A 182 5.41 6.37 -19.37
N PHE A 183 6.56 6.40 -20.05
CA PHE A 183 6.76 5.67 -21.31
C PHE A 183 6.74 4.14 -21.11
N ALA A 184 7.28 3.65 -20.00
CA ALA A 184 7.29 2.23 -19.64
C ALA A 184 5.97 1.74 -19.01
N GLY A 185 4.99 2.62 -18.80
CA GLY A 185 3.70 2.27 -18.19
C GLY A 185 3.81 1.91 -16.70
N MET A 186 4.83 2.42 -16.00
CA MET A 186 5.03 2.21 -14.57
C MET A 186 4.07 3.09 -13.75
N SER A 187 3.56 2.56 -12.64
CA SER A 187 2.73 3.32 -11.71
C SER A 187 3.57 4.21 -10.80
N LEU A 188 2.90 5.24 -10.25
CA LEU A 188 3.39 5.99 -9.11
C LEU A 188 2.64 5.52 -7.86
N ASP A 189 3.37 4.80 -7.01
CA ASP A 189 2.94 4.22 -5.74
C ASP A 189 3.95 4.53 -4.63
N ASN A 190 3.65 4.09 -3.40
CA ASN A 190 4.49 4.36 -2.24
C ASN A 190 5.93 3.82 -2.38
N LEU A 191 6.16 2.68 -3.05
CA LEU A 191 7.49 2.10 -3.24
C LEU A 191 8.30 2.88 -4.28
N SER A 192 7.68 3.23 -5.41
CA SER A 192 8.30 4.08 -6.43
C SER A 192 8.64 5.48 -5.90
N LEU A 193 7.79 6.06 -5.04
CA LEU A 193 8.02 7.34 -4.40
C LEU A 193 9.19 7.29 -3.42
N MET A 194 9.29 6.24 -2.59
CA MET A 194 10.46 6.01 -1.74
C MET A 194 11.73 5.84 -2.57
N ALA A 195 11.67 5.14 -3.71
CA ALA A 195 12.81 5.01 -4.61
C ALA A 195 13.28 6.38 -5.14
N LEU A 196 12.36 7.29 -5.51
CA LEU A 196 12.71 8.65 -5.97
C LEU A 196 13.36 9.51 -4.86
N VAL A 197 12.87 9.40 -3.63
CA VAL A 197 13.48 10.10 -2.48
C VAL A 197 14.91 9.63 -2.26
N VAL A 198 15.13 8.31 -2.24
CA VAL A 198 16.47 7.72 -2.11
C VAL A 198 17.34 8.07 -3.31
N ALA A 199 16.78 8.01 -4.53
CA ALA A 199 17.48 8.36 -5.76
C ALA A 199 17.97 9.81 -5.76
N THR A 200 17.22 10.73 -5.15
CA THR A 200 17.62 12.14 -5.06
C THR A 200 18.99 12.27 -4.38
N GLY A 201 19.30 11.46 -3.36
CA GLY A 201 20.63 11.45 -2.74
C GLY A 201 21.73 11.04 -3.72
N PHE A 202 21.54 9.96 -4.49
CA PHE A 202 22.51 9.51 -5.49
C PHE A 202 22.66 10.49 -6.66
N VAL A 203 21.54 11.06 -7.12
CA VAL A 203 21.51 12.03 -8.23
C VAL A 203 22.36 13.26 -7.91
N VAL A 204 22.26 13.72 -6.66
CA VAL A 204 22.95 14.90 -6.19
C VAL A 204 24.45 14.68 -6.15
N ASP A 205 24.88 13.50 -5.68
CA ASP A 205 26.29 13.15 -5.52
C ASP A 205 27.04 13.21 -6.87
N ASP A 206 26.43 12.66 -7.93
CA ASP A 206 26.99 12.70 -9.29
C ASP A 206 27.23 14.13 -9.78
N ALA A 207 26.27 15.03 -9.52
CA ALA A 207 26.37 16.42 -9.94
C ALA A 207 27.42 17.19 -9.12
N ILE A 208 27.48 16.95 -7.81
CA ILE A 208 28.43 17.60 -6.90
C ILE A 208 29.86 17.24 -7.29
N VAL A 209 30.16 15.94 -7.40
CA VAL A 209 31.52 15.47 -7.72
C VAL A 209 32.01 16.03 -9.05
N MET A 210 31.10 16.16 -10.03
CA MET A 210 31.44 16.73 -11.32
C MET A 210 31.73 18.24 -11.23
N ILE A 211 30.89 19.00 -10.52
CA ILE A 211 31.05 20.44 -10.36
C ILE A 211 32.30 20.77 -9.55
N GLU A 212 32.51 20.10 -8.42
CA GLU A 212 33.66 20.33 -7.53
C GLU A 212 34.97 20.17 -8.29
N ASN A 213 35.09 19.12 -9.10
CA ASN A 213 36.27 18.89 -9.91
C ASN A 213 36.48 19.94 -11.01
N ILE A 214 35.41 20.39 -11.66
CA ILE A 214 35.50 21.45 -12.67
C ILE A 214 35.90 22.76 -11.99
N VAL A 215 35.26 23.12 -10.88
CA VAL A 215 35.55 24.33 -10.10
C VAL A 215 37.03 24.36 -9.70
N ARG A 216 37.58 23.24 -9.20
CA ARG A 216 39.01 23.12 -8.87
C ARG A 216 39.93 23.51 -10.03
N TYR A 217 39.61 23.10 -11.26
CA TYR A 217 40.40 23.48 -12.44
C TYR A 217 40.23 24.95 -12.83
N ILE A 218 39.06 25.54 -12.61
CA ILE A 218 38.87 26.98 -12.84
C ILE A 218 39.66 27.78 -11.79
N GLU A 219 39.71 27.32 -10.54
CA GLU A 219 40.53 27.91 -9.47
C GLU A 219 42.04 27.86 -9.78
N GLN A 220 42.49 26.82 -10.49
CA GLN A 220 43.84 26.71 -11.05
C GLN A 220 44.10 27.62 -12.26
N GLY A 221 43.14 28.50 -12.61
CA GLY A 221 43.29 29.53 -13.65
C GLY A 221 42.87 29.08 -15.05
N LYS A 222 42.23 27.91 -15.22
CA LYS A 222 41.74 27.47 -16.52
C LYS A 222 40.44 28.17 -16.90
N SER A 223 40.20 28.35 -18.20
CA SER A 223 38.92 28.87 -18.68
C SER A 223 37.78 27.88 -18.39
N GLY A 224 36.54 28.35 -18.18
CA GLY A 224 35.40 27.48 -17.85
C GLY A 224 35.19 26.33 -18.85
N LYS A 225 35.41 26.57 -20.15
CA LYS A 225 35.34 25.54 -21.20
C LYS A 225 36.45 24.49 -21.06
N GLU A 226 37.68 24.94 -20.86
CA GLU A 226 38.84 24.05 -20.70
C GLU A 226 38.73 23.23 -19.41
N ALA A 227 38.32 23.86 -18.31
CA ALA A 227 38.09 23.19 -17.04
C ALA A 227 36.97 22.16 -17.12
N ALA A 228 35.87 22.45 -17.83
CA ALA A 228 34.79 21.51 -18.06
C ALA A 228 35.24 20.29 -18.88
N GLU A 229 36.05 20.49 -19.93
CA GLU A 229 36.58 19.40 -20.75
C GLU A 229 37.52 18.49 -19.97
N ILE A 230 38.50 19.07 -19.26
CA ILE A 230 39.46 18.33 -18.45
C ILE A 230 38.74 17.63 -17.29
N GLY A 231 37.85 18.35 -16.61
CA GLY A 231 37.08 17.82 -15.50
C GLY A 231 36.25 16.62 -15.91
N ALA A 232 35.43 16.76 -16.96
CA ALA A 232 34.60 15.69 -17.49
C ALA A 232 35.42 14.48 -17.95
N ARG A 233 36.59 14.70 -18.57
CA ARG A 233 37.48 13.61 -19.00
C ARG A 233 38.10 12.85 -17.83
N GLN A 234 38.40 13.53 -16.73
CA GLN A 234 39.00 12.90 -15.54
C GLN A 234 37.96 12.08 -14.76
N ILE A 235 36.77 12.63 -14.55
CA ILE A 235 35.75 12.03 -13.66
C ILE A 235 34.72 11.20 -14.42
N GLY A 236 34.59 11.37 -15.74
CA GLY A 236 33.53 10.72 -16.51
C GLY A 236 33.54 9.19 -16.41
N PHE A 237 34.74 8.59 -16.43
CA PHE A 237 34.87 7.14 -16.22
C PHE A 237 34.49 6.72 -14.79
N THR A 238 34.84 7.53 -13.79
CA THR A 238 34.50 7.26 -12.39
C THR A 238 33.00 7.28 -12.16
N VAL A 239 32.29 8.28 -12.70
CA VAL A 239 30.82 8.41 -12.57
C VAL A 239 30.11 7.27 -13.30
N LEU A 240 30.57 6.91 -14.50
CA LEU A 240 30.07 5.75 -15.24
C LEU A 240 30.26 4.46 -14.44
N SER A 241 31.46 4.23 -13.91
CA SER A 241 31.78 3.03 -13.12
C SER A 241 30.92 2.94 -11.86
N LEU A 242 30.77 4.05 -11.13
CA LEU A 242 29.95 4.13 -9.92
C LEU A 242 28.49 3.83 -10.23
N THR A 243 27.96 4.41 -11.31
CA THR A 243 26.58 4.18 -11.78
C THR A 243 26.34 2.71 -12.12
N VAL A 244 27.22 2.11 -12.93
CA VAL A 244 27.10 0.69 -13.31
C VAL A 244 27.20 -0.22 -12.09
N SER A 245 28.12 0.07 -11.16
CA SER A 245 28.21 -0.66 -9.89
C SER A 245 26.95 -0.54 -9.05
N LEU A 246 26.36 0.66 -8.97
CA LEU A 246 25.13 0.88 -8.20
C LEU A 246 23.94 0.13 -8.81
N VAL A 247 23.80 0.16 -10.14
CA VAL A 247 22.79 -0.63 -10.86
C VAL A 247 23.02 -2.14 -10.64
N ALA A 248 24.28 -2.60 -10.66
CA ALA A 248 24.62 -4.00 -10.40
C ALA A 248 24.25 -4.45 -8.97
N VAL A 249 24.36 -3.57 -7.97
CA VAL A 249 23.93 -3.86 -6.59
C VAL A 249 22.42 -4.10 -6.49
N PHE A 250 21.61 -3.45 -7.35
CA PHE A 250 20.16 -3.64 -7.38
C PHE A 250 19.68 -4.77 -8.29
N LEU A 251 20.56 -5.33 -9.12
CA LEU A 251 20.22 -6.44 -10.02
C LEU A 251 19.62 -7.67 -9.30
N PRO A 252 20.11 -8.09 -8.12
CA PRO A 252 19.47 -9.18 -7.37
C PRO A 252 18.02 -8.89 -6.97
N LEU A 253 17.68 -7.64 -6.67
CA LEU A 253 16.29 -7.26 -6.35
C LEU A 253 15.40 -7.34 -7.58
N LEU A 254 15.91 -6.97 -8.76
CA LEU A 254 15.18 -7.09 -10.03
C LEU A 254 14.87 -8.55 -10.40
N LEU A 255 15.76 -9.48 -10.02
CA LEU A 255 15.66 -10.90 -10.34
C LEU A 255 14.98 -11.73 -9.24
N MET A 256 14.56 -11.11 -8.13
CA MET A 256 13.94 -11.81 -7.01
C MET A 256 12.56 -12.37 -7.42
N PRO A 257 12.29 -13.68 -7.23
CA PRO A 257 10.99 -14.26 -7.56
C PRO A 257 9.94 -13.97 -6.47
N GLY A 258 8.68 -14.28 -6.79
CA GLY A 258 7.57 -14.24 -5.83
C GLY A 258 6.96 -12.86 -5.61
N VAL A 259 6.11 -12.75 -4.58
CA VAL A 259 5.36 -11.51 -4.32
C VAL A 259 6.29 -10.40 -3.81
N THR A 260 7.21 -10.73 -2.91
CA THR A 260 8.24 -9.81 -2.41
C THR A 260 9.08 -9.24 -3.54
N GLY A 261 9.51 -10.09 -4.48
CA GLY A 261 10.24 -9.66 -5.67
C GLY A 261 9.45 -8.65 -6.49
N ARG A 262 8.15 -8.90 -6.74
CA ARG A 262 7.28 -7.96 -7.46
C ARG A 262 7.15 -6.60 -6.77
N LEU A 263 7.07 -6.56 -5.43
CA LEU A 263 7.03 -5.30 -4.68
C LEU A 263 8.34 -4.51 -4.85
N PHE A 264 9.48 -5.15 -4.65
CA PHE A 264 10.79 -4.48 -4.78
C PHE A 264 11.22 -4.23 -6.24
N HIS A 265 10.56 -4.87 -7.21
CA HIS A 265 10.86 -4.69 -8.63
C HIS A 265 10.62 -3.25 -9.08
N GLU A 266 9.48 -2.66 -8.69
CA GLU A 266 9.16 -1.27 -9.00
C GLU A 266 10.18 -0.31 -8.37
N PHE A 267 10.52 -0.54 -7.09
CA PHE A 267 11.55 0.22 -6.39
C PHE A 267 12.91 0.18 -7.12
N ALA A 268 13.38 -1.01 -7.47
CA ALA A 268 14.69 -1.21 -8.08
C ALA A 268 14.78 -0.62 -9.51
N TRP A 269 13.70 -0.72 -10.30
CA TRP A 269 13.65 -0.09 -11.63
C TRP A 269 13.69 1.42 -11.55
N VAL A 270 12.84 2.03 -10.71
CA VAL A 270 12.77 3.49 -10.58
C VAL A 270 14.13 4.05 -10.15
N LEU A 271 14.77 3.43 -9.17
CA LEU A 271 16.08 3.84 -8.70
C LEU A 271 17.16 3.68 -9.79
N SER A 272 17.17 2.55 -10.50
CA SER A 272 18.14 2.30 -11.59
C SER A 272 17.98 3.30 -12.73
N ILE A 273 16.74 3.62 -13.12
CA ILE A 273 16.43 4.62 -14.14
C ILE A 273 16.89 6.00 -13.68
N ALA A 274 16.59 6.39 -12.44
CA ALA A 274 16.94 7.69 -11.89
C ALA A 274 18.46 7.92 -11.84
N VAL A 275 19.22 6.91 -11.38
CA VAL A 275 20.68 7.00 -11.33
C VAL A 275 21.28 6.99 -12.74
N THR A 276 20.74 6.18 -13.66
CA THR A 276 21.23 6.17 -15.06
C THR A 276 20.97 7.51 -15.76
N LEU A 277 19.81 8.12 -15.52
CA LEU A 277 19.50 9.45 -16.04
C LEU A 277 20.32 10.55 -15.36
N SER A 278 20.58 10.42 -14.06
CA SER A 278 21.51 11.30 -13.33
C SER A 278 22.89 11.28 -13.97
N MET A 279 23.45 10.09 -14.20
CA MET A 279 24.74 9.92 -14.87
C MET A 279 24.74 10.60 -16.25
N LEU A 280 23.70 10.39 -17.05
CA LEU A 280 23.58 11.02 -18.37
C LEU A 280 23.60 12.55 -18.25
N ILE A 281 22.83 13.11 -17.32
CA ILE A 281 22.74 14.57 -17.10
C ILE A 281 24.06 15.11 -16.53
N SER A 282 24.68 14.42 -15.59
CA SER A 282 25.96 14.79 -14.98
C SER A 282 27.13 14.77 -15.96
N LEU A 283 27.11 13.87 -16.95
CA LEU A 283 28.15 13.82 -17.99
C LEU A 283 27.90 14.76 -19.18
N THR A 284 26.68 15.29 -19.33
CA THR A 284 26.31 16.10 -20.50
C THR A 284 25.94 17.54 -20.14
N LEU A 285 24.87 17.73 -19.37
CA LEU A 285 24.35 19.04 -19.02
C LEU A 285 25.24 19.74 -18.00
N THR A 286 25.69 19.04 -16.96
CA THR A 286 26.48 19.63 -15.88
C THR A 286 27.79 20.27 -16.37
N PRO A 287 28.62 19.61 -17.20
CA PRO A 287 29.86 20.21 -17.70
C PRO A 287 29.54 21.35 -18.69
N MET A 288 28.47 21.23 -19.48
CA MET A 288 28.02 22.30 -20.37
C MET A 288 27.63 23.55 -19.57
N MET A 289 26.82 23.40 -18.52
CA MET A 289 26.44 24.51 -17.65
C MET A 289 27.65 25.11 -16.95
N CYS A 290 28.58 24.29 -16.45
CA CYS A 290 29.84 24.77 -15.86
C CYS A 290 30.63 25.62 -16.86
N ALA A 291 30.76 25.16 -18.11
CA ALA A 291 31.53 25.83 -19.14
C ALA A 291 31.00 27.24 -19.51
N TYR A 292 29.69 27.46 -19.40
CA TYR A 292 29.05 28.73 -19.76
C TYR A 292 28.74 29.64 -18.57
N LEU A 293 28.43 29.07 -17.41
CA LEU A 293 28.00 29.83 -16.22
C LEU A 293 29.14 30.15 -15.26
N LEU A 294 30.22 29.35 -15.24
CA LEU A 294 31.36 29.58 -14.36
C LEU A 294 32.45 30.35 -15.09
N LYS A 295 32.66 31.60 -14.67
CA LYS A 295 33.71 32.49 -15.19
C LYS A 295 34.93 32.54 -14.25
N PRO A 296 36.16 32.55 -14.79
CA PRO A 296 37.40 32.67 -14.01
C PRO A 296 37.48 33.97 -13.18
N ASP A 297 37.11 35.10 -13.76
CA ASP A 297 37.27 36.44 -13.16
C ASP A 297 36.33 36.73 -11.98
N GLU A 298 35.36 35.85 -11.74
CA GLU A 298 34.33 36.05 -10.73
C GLU A 298 34.38 34.96 -9.62
N LEU A 299 35.33 34.01 -9.70
CA LEU A 299 35.57 33.07 -8.62
C LEU A 299 36.44 33.74 -7.56
N PRO A 300 36.10 33.66 -6.26
CA PRO A 300 37.07 33.97 -5.23
C PRO A 300 38.27 33.04 -5.41
N GLU A 301 39.46 33.46 -4.98
CA GLU A 301 40.58 32.54 -4.87
C GLU A 301 40.11 31.35 -3.99
N GLY A 302 40.02 30.14 -4.56
CA GLY A 302 39.35 28.99 -3.94
C GLY A 302 40.26 28.13 -3.07
N GLU A 303 40.25 26.81 -3.20
CA GLU A 303 41.03 25.90 -2.32
C GLU A 303 42.52 26.25 -2.29
N ASP A 304 43.07 26.66 -3.43
CA ASP A 304 44.43 27.18 -3.53
C ASP A 304 44.65 28.48 -2.72
N ALA A 305 43.62 29.26 -2.42
CA ALA A 305 43.70 30.42 -1.53
C ALA A 305 43.70 30.02 -0.06
N HIS A 306 43.09 28.88 0.28
CA HIS A 306 43.20 28.28 1.60
C HIS A 306 44.57 27.63 1.79
N GLU A 307 45.13 26.99 0.76
CA GLU A 307 46.53 26.55 0.74
C GLU A 307 47.52 27.73 0.72
N ARG A 308 47.29 28.77 -0.09
CA ARG A 308 48.09 30.01 -0.12
C ARG A 308 47.94 30.83 1.16
N SER A 309 46.79 30.82 1.83
CA SER A 309 46.58 31.50 3.13
C SER A 309 47.10 30.68 4.31
N ALA A 310 47.10 29.35 4.22
CA ALA A 310 47.85 28.46 5.11
C ALA A 310 49.37 28.69 4.94
N ALA A 311 49.86 28.84 3.70
CA ALA A 311 51.23 29.24 3.39
C ALA A 311 51.55 30.69 3.82
N ALA A 312 50.55 31.58 3.89
CA ALA A 312 50.66 32.96 4.37
C ALA A 312 50.37 33.13 5.88
N GLY A 313 50.21 32.03 6.64
CA GLY A 313 50.10 32.06 8.11
C GLY A 313 48.74 32.47 8.68
N ARG A 314 47.68 32.62 7.88
CA ARG A 314 46.31 32.82 8.38
C ARG A 314 45.60 31.47 8.56
N GLN A 315 45.51 31.01 9.81
CA GLN A 315 44.74 29.82 10.16
C GLN A 315 43.23 30.12 10.13
N ASN A 316 42.58 29.87 9.00
CA ASN A 316 41.12 29.77 8.95
C ASN A 316 40.66 28.48 9.65
N LEU A 317 39.40 28.45 10.09
CA LEU A 317 38.80 27.25 10.71
C LEU A 317 38.98 26.02 9.81
N TRP A 318 38.83 26.17 8.49
CA TRP A 318 39.02 25.12 7.50
C TRP A 318 40.41 24.48 7.53
N SER A 319 41.49 25.27 7.48
CA SER A 319 42.86 24.72 7.47
C SER A 319 43.23 24.06 8.79
N ARG A 320 42.63 24.46 9.91
CA ARG A 320 42.75 23.74 11.18
C ARG A 320 42.05 22.38 11.13
N THR A 321 40.86 22.29 10.55
CA THR A 321 40.14 21.02 10.42
C THR A 321 40.88 20.05 9.51
N VAL A 322 41.37 20.52 8.37
CA VAL A 322 42.17 19.70 7.43
C VAL A 322 43.47 19.23 8.08
N GLY A 323 44.22 20.12 8.73
CA GLY A 323 45.46 19.73 9.42
C GLY A 323 45.24 18.78 10.62
N LEU A 324 44.08 18.86 11.29
CA LEU A 324 43.67 17.86 12.28
C LEU A 324 43.37 16.51 11.64
N TYR A 325 42.66 16.51 10.51
CA TYR A 325 42.37 15.30 9.74
C TYR A 325 43.66 14.62 9.27
N GLU A 326 44.60 15.36 8.67
CA GLU A 326 45.91 14.85 8.25
C GLU A 326 46.68 14.19 9.40
N ARG A 327 46.79 14.87 10.54
CA ARG A 327 47.45 14.31 11.73
C ARG A 327 46.77 13.04 12.24
N SER A 328 45.43 13.01 12.21
CA SER A 328 44.68 11.83 12.60
C SER A 328 44.89 10.67 11.63
N LEU A 329 44.98 10.96 10.33
CA LEU A 329 45.23 9.97 9.29
C LEU A 329 46.64 9.38 9.41
N ASP A 330 47.65 10.22 9.61
CA ASP A 330 49.03 9.78 9.85
C ASP A 330 49.11 8.85 11.06
N TRP A 331 48.39 9.18 12.14
CA TRP A 331 48.33 8.33 13.33
C TRP A 331 47.67 6.96 13.03
N VAL A 332 46.56 6.96 12.29
CA VAL A 332 45.85 5.73 11.89
C VAL A 332 46.72 4.85 10.98
N LEU A 333 47.45 5.46 10.04
CA LEU A 333 48.35 4.76 9.12
C LEU A 333 49.59 4.22 9.84
N ALA A 334 50.13 4.96 10.82
CA ALA A 334 51.23 4.49 11.67
C ALA A 334 50.82 3.30 12.56
N HIS A 335 49.54 3.18 12.91
CA HIS A 335 48.99 2.10 13.72
C HIS A 335 48.16 1.09 12.91
N GLN A 336 48.58 0.79 11.68
CA GLN A 336 47.91 -0.15 10.76
C GLN A 336 47.36 -1.45 11.38
N PRO A 337 48.09 -2.21 12.23
CA PRO A 337 47.55 -3.45 12.80
C PRO A 337 46.37 -3.20 13.76
N ILE A 338 46.41 -2.10 14.52
CA ILE A 338 45.31 -1.71 15.40
C ILE A 338 44.11 -1.27 14.55
N THR A 339 44.35 -0.48 13.51
CA THR A 339 43.31 -0.04 12.57
C THR A 339 42.62 -1.23 11.89
N LEU A 340 43.39 -2.24 11.44
CA LEU A 340 42.84 -3.48 10.88
C LEU A 340 42.07 -4.30 11.91
N ALA A 341 42.54 -4.35 13.17
CA ALA A 341 41.81 -5.02 14.25
C ALA A 341 40.47 -4.33 14.55
N VAL A 342 40.44 -2.99 14.56
CA VAL A 342 39.21 -2.21 14.72
C VAL A 342 38.26 -2.44 13.55
N ALA A 343 38.76 -2.46 12.31
CA ALA A 343 37.95 -2.78 11.13
C ALA A 343 37.36 -4.20 11.21
N GLY A 344 38.16 -5.19 11.61
CA GLY A 344 37.69 -6.56 11.84
C GLY A 344 36.64 -6.65 12.96
N ALA A 345 36.84 -5.93 14.06
CA ALA A 345 35.87 -5.86 15.16
C ALA A 345 34.56 -5.20 14.73
N ALA A 346 34.61 -4.13 13.91
CA ALA A 346 33.44 -3.47 13.35
C ALA A 346 32.67 -4.38 12.37
N LEU A 347 33.38 -5.16 11.55
CA LEU A 347 32.77 -6.18 10.68
C LEU A 347 32.08 -7.26 11.52
N LEU A 348 32.75 -7.78 12.56
CA LEU A 348 32.18 -8.79 13.45
C LEU A 348 30.96 -8.24 14.18
N LEU A 349 31.01 -7.00 14.67
CA LEU A 349 29.88 -6.32 15.28
C LEU A 349 28.70 -6.20 14.31
N THR A 350 28.95 -5.84 13.04
CA THR A 350 27.93 -5.79 11.99
C THR A 350 27.26 -7.15 11.78
N VAL A 351 28.04 -8.23 11.74
CA VAL A 351 27.50 -9.61 11.61
C VAL A 351 26.66 -9.99 12.83
N VAL A 352 27.14 -9.69 14.05
CA VAL A 352 26.40 -9.95 15.29
C VAL A 352 25.08 -9.18 15.31
N LEU A 353 25.08 -7.89 14.96
CA LEU A 353 23.87 -7.08 14.87
C LEU A 353 22.90 -7.63 13.80
N TYR A 354 23.40 -8.05 12.64
CA TYR A 354 22.56 -8.66 11.58
C TYR A 354 21.85 -9.94 12.04
N LEU A 355 22.51 -10.74 12.88
CA LEU A 355 21.92 -11.95 13.46
C LEU A 355 20.88 -11.63 14.54
N LEU A 356 21.12 -10.58 15.34
CA LEU A 356 20.24 -10.17 16.45
C LEU A 356 19.01 -9.38 16.00
N ILE A 357 19.10 -8.60 14.92
CA ILE A 357 18.00 -7.75 14.45
C ILE A 357 16.83 -8.62 13.97
N PRO A 358 15.61 -8.40 14.50
CA PRO A 358 14.42 -9.10 14.06
C PRO A 358 14.12 -8.76 12.60
N LYS A 359 13.72 -9.77 11.82
CA LYS A 359 13.47 -9.64 10.39
C LYS A 359 11.97 -9.47 10.16
N GLY A 360 11.59 -8.40 9.47
CA GLY A 360 10.23 -8.14 9.01
C GLY A 360 10.25 -7.75 7.53
N LEU A 361 9.11 -7.85 6.86
CA LEU A 361 9.00 -7.47 5.44
C LEU A 361 8.73 -5.97 5.29
N LEU A 362 7.65 -5.50 5.91
CA LEU A 362 7.24 -4.10 5.97
C LEU A 362 6.88 -3.77 7.42
N PRO A 363 7.16 -2.54 7.90
CA PRO A 363 6.68 -2.11 9.20
C PRO A 363 5.17 -1.93 9.18
N ASP A 364 4.52 -2.19 10.32
CA ASP A 364 3.10 -1.91 10.46
C ASP A 364 2.85 -0.41 10.37
N GLN A 365 1.90 -0.06 9.50
CA GLN A 365 1.45 1.28 9.26
C GLN A 365 0.14 1.54 9.99
N ASP A 366 -0.05 2.79 10.37
CA ASP A 366 -1.33 3.27 10.86
C ASP A 366 -2.06 4.01 9.75
N THR A 367 -3.05 3.33 9.18
CA THR A 367 -3.90 3.86 8.11
C THR A 367 -5.18 4.52 8.64
N GLY A 368 -5.32 4.67 9.96
CA GLY A 368 -6.56 5.15 10.58
C GLY A 368 -7.71 4.13 10.54
N MET A 369 -7.43 2.89 10.16
CA MET A 369 -8.45 1.84 10.08
C MET A 369 -7.96 0.53 10.72
N ILE A 370 -8.85 -0.10 11.48
CA ILE A 370 -8.64 -1.41 12.08
C ILE A 370 -9.71 -2.35 11.55
N THR A 371 -9.32 -3.52 11.08
CA THR A 371 -10.25 -4.61 10.82
C THR A 371 -10.30 -5.50 12.05
N ALA A 372 -11.50 -5.94 12.43
CA ALA A 372 -11.69 -6.90 13.49
C ALA A 372 -12.40 -8.16 13.03
N VAL A 373 -12.05 -9.29 13.63
CA VAL A 373 -12.80 -10.53 13.55
C VAL A 373 -13.39 -10.83 14.93
N VAL A 374 -14.71 -10.95 14.97
CA VAL A 374 -15.46 -11.41 16.12
C VAL A 374 -15.75 -12.89 15.91
N GLN A 375 -15.29 -13.73 16.82
CA GLN A 375 -15.46 -15.17 16.74
C GLN A 375 -16.19 -15.67 17.99
N ALA A 376 -17.32 -16.34 17.77
CA ALA A 376 -18.10 -16.99 18.82
C ALA A 376 -17.92 -18.51 18.77
N ASP A 377 -18.54 -19.21 19.72
CA ASP A 377 -18.60 -20.67 19.79
C ASP A 377 -19.17 -21.27 18.50
N GLN A 378 -18.69 -22.47 18.11
CA GLN A 378 -19.08 -23.11 16.85
C GLN A 378 -20.59 -23.41 16.75
N ASN A 379 -21.28 -23.52 17.89
CA ASN A 379 -22.71 -23.82 17.98
C ASN A 379 -23.59 -22.58 18.19
N VAL A 380 -23.05 -21.37 18.01
CA VAL A 380 -23.82 -20.14 18.18
C VAL A 380 -24.95 -20.03 17.15
N ALA A 381 -26.14 -19.66 17.60
CA ALA A 381 -27.27 -19.36 16.71
C ALA A 381 -27.13 -17.95 16.12
N PHE A 382 -27.68 -17.71 14.92
CA PHE A 382 -27.61 -16.41 14.24
C PHE A 382 -28.08 -15.22 15.09
N PRO A 383 -29.25 -15.27 15.77
CA PRO A 383 -29.69 -14.15 16.62
C PRO A 383 -28.77 -13.87 17.80
N GLN A 384 -28.12 -14.91 18.33
CA GLN A 384 -27.12 -14.77 19.40
C GLN A 384 -25.86 -14.12 18.86
N MET A 385 -25.40 -14.50 17.67
CA MET A 385 -24.27 -13.87 17.00
C MET A 385 -24.53 -12.39 16.68
N GLU A 386 -25.75 -12.07 16.24
CA GLU A 386 -26.22 -10.71 16.02
C GLU A 386 -26.15 -9.87 17.30
N GLN A 387 -26.75 -10.35 18.39
CA GLN A 387 -26.76 -9.64 19.67
C GLN A 387 -25.34 -9.41 20.20
N ARG A 388 -24.52 -10.46 20.15
CA ARG A 388 -23.11 -10.46 20.56
C ARG A 388 -22.29 -9.46 19.75
N THR A 389 -22.40 -9.48 18.43
CA THR A 389 -21.65 -8.58 17.54
C THR A 389 -22.09 -7.13 17.69
N LYS A 390 -23.39 -6.86 17.88
CA LYS A 390 -23.88 -5.50 18.17
C LYS A 390 -23.33 -4.96 19.48
N ALA A 391 -23.29 -5.80 20.53
CA ALA A 391 -22.71 -5.40 21.82
C ALA A 391 -21.22 -5.05 21.68
N VAL A 392 -20.46 -5.84 20.90
CA VAL A 392 -19.06 -5.55 20.58
C VAL A 392 -18.93 -4.23 19.82
N ALA A 393 -19.70 -4.04 18.75
CA ALA A 393 -19.66 -2.81 17.96
C ALA A 393 -20.01 -1.57 18.80
N GLU A 394 -20.99 -1.67 19.70
CA GLU A 394 -21.36 -0.58 20.60
C GLU A 394 -20.27 -0.28 21.64
N ALA A 395 -19.61 -1.30 22.19
CA ALA A 395 -18.49 -1.12 23.11
C ALA A 395 -17.31 -0.41 22.41
N LEU A 396 -16.97 -0.82 21.18
CA LEU A 396 -15.92 -0.18 20.38
C LEU A 396 -16.25 1.26 20.01
N ARG A 397 -17.52 1.55 19.68
CA ARG A 397 -17.98 2.93 19.35
C ARG A 397 -17.94 3.89 20.53
N LYS A 398 -17.90 3.40 21.77
CA LYS A 398 -17.78 4.26 22.98
C LYS A 398 -16.36 4.78 23.19
N ASP A 399 -15.38 4.23 22.49
CA ASP A 399 -14.00 4.70 22.57
C ASP A 399 -13.86 6.11 21.94
N PRO A 400 -13.17 7.05 22.61
CA PRO A 400 -13.07 8.43 22.13
C PRO A 400 -12.31 8.57 20.80
N ASP A 401 -11.46 7.61 20.43
CA ASP A 401 -10.63 7.71 19.22
C ASP A 401 -11.28 7.03 18.00
N VAL A 402 -12.45 6.42 18.19
CA VAL A 402 -13.22 5.75 17.15
C VAL A 402 -14.26 6.71 16.57
N THR A 403 -14.21 6.91 15.26
CA THR A 403 -15.17 7.74 14.50
C THR A 403 -16.37 6.92 14.05
N GLY A 404 -16.16 5.67 13.65
CA GLY A 404 -17.24 4.80 13.19
C GLY A 404 -16.91 3.31 13.28
N VAL A 405 -17.94 2.49 13.43
CA VAL A 405 -17.83 1.02 13.44
C VAL A 405 -18.89 0.43 12.53
N SER A 406 -18.45 -0.31 11.51
CA SER A 406 -19.32 -1.17 10.71
C SER A 406 -19.10 -2.63 11.08
N ALA A 407 -20.15 -3.42 11.01
CA ALA A 407 -20.15 -4.83 11.36
C ALA A 407 -20.95 -5.62 10.33
N PHE A 408 -20.47 -6.82 10.00
CA PHE A 408 -21.11 -7.76 9.09
C PHE A 408 -21.03 -9.17 9.65
N ILE A 409 -22.16 -9.89 9.69
CA ILE A 409 -22.23 -11.27 10.16
C ILE A 409 -22.96 -12.15 9.14
N GLY A 410 -22.78 -13.46 9.29
CA GLY A 410 -23.47 -14.46 8.49
C GLY A 410 -22.54 -15.18 7.52
N ALA A 411 -22.88 -16.44 7.20
CA ALA A 411 -22.09 -17.26 6.30
C ALA A 411 -22.29 -16.83 4.84
N GLY A 412 -21.19 -16.61 4.12
CA GLY A 412 -21.22 -16.14 2.75
C GLY A 412 -19.83 -16.03 2.13
N SER A 413 -19.66 -15.09 1.19
CA SER A 413 -18.38 -14.85 0.51
C SER A 413 -17.31 -14.25 1.42
N MET A 414 -17.71 -13.47 2.44
CA MET A 414 -16.81 -12.79 3.36
C MET A 414 -16.47 -13.68 4.56
N ASN A 415 -17.48 -14.17 5.28
CA ASN A 415 -17.29 -15.06 6.43
C ASN A 415 -17.57 -16.52 6.01
N PRO A 416 -16.64 -17.45 6.24
CA PRO A 416 -16.82 -18.86 5.87
C PRO A 416 -17.87 -19.57 6.73
N THR A 417 -18.11 -19.09 7.96
CA THR A 417 -18.96 -19.73 8.95
C THR A 417 -19.85 -18.71 9.65
N LEU A 418 -20.95 -19.21 10.24
CA LEU A 418 -21.95 -18.37 10.92
C LEU A 418 -21.47 -17.84 12.28
N ASN A 419 -20.50 -18.49 12.90
CA ASN A 419 -19.91 -18.08 14.18
C ASN A 419 -18.83 -16.99 14.05
N GLN A 420 -18.66 -16.42 12.86
CA GLN A 420 -17.71 -15.35 12.59
C GLN A 420 -18.44 -14.09 12.11
N GLY A 421 -17.96 -12.95 12.59
CA GLY A 421 -18.37 -11.62 12.18
C GLY A 421 -17.14 -10.78 11.89
N GLN A 422 -17.26 -9.88 10.92
CA GLN A 422 -16.19 -8.97 10.54
C GLN A 422 -16.61 -7.54 10.86
N LEU A 423 -15.72 -6.78 11.50
CA LEU A 423 -15.94 -5.37 11.78
C LEU A 423 -14.86 -4.54 11.11
N SER A 424 -15.23 -3.33 10.69
CA SER A 424 -14.29 -2.30 10.24
C SER A 424 -14.46 -1.09 11.14
N ILE A 425 -13.38 -0.71 11.79
CA ILE A 425 -13.31 0.38 12.78
C ILE A 425 -12.53 1.52 12.14
N VAL A 426 -13.15 2.67 12.00
CA VAL A 426 -12.55 3.90 11.48
C VAL A 426 -12.17 4.78 12.65
N LEU A 427 -10.91 5.19 12.70
CA LEU A 427 -10.36 6.03 13.76
C LEU A 427 -10.41 7.51 13.35
N LYS A 428 -10.22 8.39 14.32
CA LYS A 428 -9.94 9.81 14.07
C LYS A 428 -8.61 10.01 13.34
N GLU A 429 -8.37 11.22 12.85
CA GLU A 429 -7.07 11.57 12.27
C GLU A 429 -5.94 11.40 13.30
N ARG A 430 -4.74 11.02 12.82
CA ARG A 430 -3.58 10.67 13.67
C ARG A 430 -3.18 11.77 14.67
N GLY A 431 -3.48 13.04 14.40
CA GLY A 431 -3.18 14.17 15.29
C GLY A 431 -4.17 14.36 16.46
N GLU A 432 -5.33 13.70 16.42
CA GLU A 432 -6.42 13.87 17.40
C GLU A 432 -6.65 12.63 18.27
N ARG A 433 -5.77 11.63 18.17
CA ARG A 433 -5.90 10.33 18.87
C ARG A 433 -4.56 9.77 19.33
N ASP A 434 -4.63 8.75 20.17
CA ASP A 434 -3.46 8.00 20.61
C ASP A 434 -2.86 7.13 19.49
N GLY A 435 -1.64 6.63 19.74
CA GLY A 435 -0.98 5.65 18.89
C GLY A 435 -1.68 4.30 18.86
N MET A 436 -1.49 3.55 17.77
CA MET A 436 -2.10 2.23 17.58
C MET A 436 -1.70 1.21 18.67
N ASP A 437 -0.51 1.38 19.23
CA ASP A 437 0.04 0.62 20.36
C ASP A 437 -0.77 0.79 21.65
N VAL A 438 -1.48 1.90 21.81
CA VAL A 438 -2.38 2.19 22.94
C VAL A 438 -3.82 1.81 22.60
N ILE A 439 -4.28 2.15 21.39
CA ILE A 439 -5.67 1.92 20.95
C ILE A 439 -6.00 0.43 20.88
N LEU A 440 -5.13 -0.40 20.31
CA LEU A 440 -5.42 -1.84 20.13
C LEU A 440 -5.68 -2.55 21.46
N PRO A 441 -4.80 -2.48 22.49
CA PRO A 441 -5.08 -3.08 23.80
C PRO A 441 -6.31 -2.48 24.48
N ARG A 442 -6.56 -1.18 24.31
CA ARG A 442 -7.72 -0.49 24.89
C ARG A 442 -9.04 -1.01 24.31
N LEU A 443 -9.13 -1.13 22.99
CA LEU A 443 -10.29 -1.69 22.29
C LEU A 443 -10.48 -3.17 22.64
N GLN A 444 -9.40 -3.95 22.72
CA GLN A 444 -9.49 -5.34 23.21
C GLN A 444 -10.04 -5.39 24.63
N HIS A 445 -9.59 -4.50 25.52
CA HIS A 445 -10.05 -4.47 26.90
C HIS A 445 -11.53 -4.11 27.01
N ALA A 446 -12.02 -3.16 26.22
CA ALA A 446 -13.42 -2.70 26.20
C ALA A 446 -14.44 -3.82 25.92
N VAL A 447 -14.00 -4.92 25.30
CA VAL A 447 -14.85 -6.03 24.86
C VAL A 447 -14.71 -7.27 25.75
N ARG A 448 -13.76 -7.30 26.70
CA ARG A 448 -13.49 -8.46 27.56
C ARG A 448 -14.69 -8.94 28.39
N ASP A 449 -15.60 -8.03 28.73
CA ASP A 449 -16.78 -8.35 29.55
C ASP A 449 -17.92 -9.00 28.75
N ILE A 450 -17.80 -9.10 27.42
CA ILE A 450 -18.82 -9.72 26.57
C ILE A 450 -18.58 -11.24 26.50
N PRO A 451 -19.47 -12.07 27.08
CA PRO A 451 -19.23 -13.49 27.19
C PRO A 451 -19.39 -14.24 25.86
N GLY A 452 -18.57 -15.26 25.64
CA GLY A 452 -18.69 -16.18 24.50
C GLY A 452 -18.28 -15.56 23.16
N ILE A 453 -17.39 -14.57 23.18
CA ILE A 453 -16.79 -13.95 22.00
C ILE A 453 -15.29 -13.78 22.23
N ALA A 454 -14.50 -14.07 21.20
CA ALA A 454 -13.15 -13.57 21.04
C ALA A 454 -13.12 -12.46 19.99
N LEU A 455 -12.45 -11.36 20.32
CA LEU A 455 -12.20 -10.24 19.40
C LEU A 455 -10.73 -10.24 18.99
N TYR A 456 -10.49 -10.26 17.69
CA TYR A 456 -9.16 -10.13 17.09
C TYR A 456 -9.11 -8.83 16.32
N LEU A 457 -8.13 -7.97 16.62
CA LEU A 457 -7.96 -6.67 15.98
C LEU A 457 -6.67 -6.65 15.17
N LYS A 458 -6.73 -6.14 13.94
CA LYS A 458 -5.57 -5.98 13.06
C LYS A 458 -5.62 -4.61 12.35
N PRO A 459 -4.57 -3.78 12.45
CA PRO A 459 -4.45 -2.57 11.65
C PRO A 459 -4.43 -2.90 10.16
N VAL A 460 -5.17 -2.13 9.37
CA VAL A 460 -5.19 -2.32 7.92
C VAL A 460 -3.89 -1.80 7.33
N GLN A 461 -3.21 -2.65 6.56
CA GLN A 461 -1.97 -2.28 5.86
C GLN A 461 -2.27 -1.93 4.40
N ASP A 462 -1.52 -0.98 3.84
CA ASP A 462 -1.62 -0.61 2.42
C ASP A 462 -1.11 -1.74 1.51
N VAL A 463 -0.12 -2.51 1.99
CA VAL A 463 0.44 -3.66 1.30
C VAL A 463 0.28 -4.90 2.18
N THR A 464 -0.62 -5.80 1.79
CA THR A 464 -0.80 -7.11 2.42
C THR A 464 -0.52 -8.23 1.44
N LEU A 465 0.12 -9.29 1.92
CA LEU A 465 0.21 -10.57 1.19
C LEU A 465 -1.04 -11.43 1.40
N ASP A 466 -1.82 -11.10 2.43
CA ASP A 466 -3.05 -11.80 2.78
C ASP A 466 -4.14 -11.56 1.73
N THR A 467 -4.82 -12.63 1.34
CA THR A 467 -5.94 -12.59 0.40
C THR A 467 -7.30 -12.57 1.11
N ARG A 468 -7.31 -12.83 2.42
CA ARG A 468 -8.50 -12.89 3.27
C ARG A 468 -8.20 -12.30 4.63
N VAL A 469 -9.21 -11.69 5.24
CA VAL A 469 -9.14 -11.27 6.63
C VAL A 469 -9.22 -12.50 7.52
N ALA A 470 -8.28 -12.62 8.45
CA ALA A 470 -8.22 -13.71 9.41
C ALA A 470 -8.01 -13.16 10.82
N ALA A 471 -8.37 -13.97 11.81
CA ALA A 471 -8.20 -13.64 13.21
C ALA A 471 -6.72 -13.53 13.64
N THR A 472 -5.81 -14.23 12.95
CA THR A 472 -4.40 -14.34 13.32
C THR A 472 -3.48 -14.02 12.14
N ASP A 473 -2.25 -13.61 12.45
CA ASP A 473 -1.24 -13.24 11.44
C ASP A 473 -0.66 -14.44 10.68
N TYR A 474 -0.69 -15.62 11.29
CA TYR A 474 -0.22 -16.84 10.68
C TYR A 474 -1.39 -17.77 10.36
N GLN A 475 -1.36 -18.31 9.14
CA GLN A 475 -2.30 -19.33 8.68
C GLN A 475 -1.53 -20.61 8.38
N PHE A 476 -1.93 -21.69 9.01
CA PHE A 476 -1.40 -23.02 8.75
C PHE A 476 -2.49 -23.86 8.09
N VAL A 477 -2.16 -24.49 6.97
CA VAL A 477 -3.05 -25.43 6.30
C VAL A 477 -2.48 -26.82 6.49
N LEU A 478 -3.22 -27.67 7.20
CA LEU A 478 -2.91 -29.09 7.31
C LEU A 478 -3.76 -29.84 6.27
N SER A 479 -3.10 -30.65 5.46
CA SER A 479 -3.75 -31.44 4.42
C SER A 479 -3.33 -32.90 4.53
N ASP A 480 -4.31 -33.80 4.57
CA ASP A 480 -4.13 -35.23 4.40
C ASP A 480 -5.26 -35.79 3.52
N VAL A 481 -5.10 -37.00 3.01
CA VAL A 481 -6.14 -37.73 2.28
C VAL A 481 -7.23 -38.24 3.24
N GLN A 482 -6.87 -38.53 4.50
CA GLN A 482 -7.78 -39.02 5.52
C GLN A 482 -8.16 -37.92 6.54
N ALA A 483 -9.46 -37.61 6.63
CA ALA A 483 -9.96 -36.57 7.53
C ALA A 483 -9.65 -36.83 9.02
N ASP A 484 -9.69 -38.09 9.45
CA ASP A 484 -9.45 -38.47 10.85
C ASP A 484 -7.98 -38.24 11.27
N GLU A 485 -7.04 -38.45 10.35
CA GLU A 485 -5.63 -38.17 10.58
C GLU A 485 -5.38 -36.67 10.72
N VAL A 486 -5.97 -35.85 9.83
CA VAL A 486 -5.92 -34.38 9.93
C VAL A 486 -6.44 -33.92 11.29
N ALA A 487 -7.61 -34.40 11.72
CA ALA A 487 -8.21 -33.99 12.99
C ALA A 487 -7.33 -34.36 14.21
N THR A 488 -6.77 -35.58 14.20
CA THR A 488 -5.90 -36.06 15.28
C THR A 488 -4.61 -35.23 15.36
N HIS A 489 -3.96 -34.99 14.22
CA HIS A 489 -2.72 -34.22 14.16
C HIS A 489 -2.95 -32.73 14.44
N ALA A 490 -4.03 -32.13 13.94
CA ALA A 490 -4.40 -30.75 14.25
C ALA A 490 -4.59 -30.54 15.76
N THR A 491 -5.27 -31.48 16.43
CA THR A 491 -5.46 -31.41 17.89
C THR A 491 -4.13 -31.52 18.63
N ARG A 492 -3.23 -32.41 18.19
CA ARG A 492 -1.90 -32.55 18.80
C ARG A 492 -1.05 -31.29 18.62
N ILE A 493 -1.07 -30.70 17.43
CA ILE A 493 -0.35 -29.44 17.14
C ILE A 493 -0.89 -28.34 18.05
N LEU A 494 -2.21 -28.13 18.10
CA LEU A 494 -2.84 -27.15 18.97
C LEU A 494 -2.43 -27.31 20.45
N TYR A 495 -2.42 -28.55 20.95
CA TYR A 495 -1.97 -28.82 22.32
C TYR A 495 -0.51 -28.42 22.54
N GLN A 496 0.40 -28.81 21.64
CA GLN A 496 1.82 -28.48 21.74
C GLN A 496 2.06 -26.97 21.66
N THR A 497 1.37 -26.25 20.77
CA THR A 497 1.52 -24.80 20.63
C THR A 497 0.94 -24.03 21.83
N SER A 498 -0.09 -24.57 22.51
CA SER A 498 -0.63 -23.95 23.73
C SER A 498 0.26 -24.10 24.98
N THR A 499 1.27 -24.97 24.92
CA THR A 499 2.18 -25.26 26.04
C THR A 499 3.50 -24.48 25.93
N ILE A 500 3.71 -23.75 24.83
CA ILE A 500 4.86 -22.86 24.56
C ILE A 500 4.40 -21.43 24.83
#